data_AF-A0A859CY88-F1
#
_entry.id   AF-A0A859CY88-F1
#
_cell.length_a   1.000
_cell.length_b   1.000
_cell.length_c   1.000
_cell.angle_alpha   90.00
_cell.angle_beta   90.00
_cell.angle_gamma   90.00
#
_symmetry.space_group_name_H-M   'P 1'
#
loop_
_entity.id
_entity.type
_entity.pdbx_description
1 polymer ?
#
loop_
_entity_poly.entity_id
_entity_poly.type
_entity_poly.pdbx_seq_one_letter_code
_entity_poly.pdbx_strand_id
1 'polypeptide(L)'
;MWFVIASVYAALFHLYWMPVFWRALFYILAGLFGVLFLFRVVRQSSHQIGIDEQGVFLLERGRCKRLLFIRSNDVQLIAKVDRSQFFSDRFWPVYRVIYRDSVTKVQYRILRSFAAQQILLRRSEAFKKRMDRRQAT
;
A
#
# COMPACT_ATOMS: atom_id res chain seq x y z
N MET A 1 -11.73 -26.58 23.54
CA MET A 1 -13.10 -26.08 23.26
C MET A 1 -13.75 -25.48 24.50
N TRP A 2 -13.80 -26.20 25.63
CA TRP A 2 -14.39 -25.72 26.90
C TRP A 2 -13.81 -24.40 27.43
N PHE A 3 -12.49 -24.21 27.39
CA PHE A 3 -11.86 -22.95 27.82
C PHE A 3 -12.33 -21.74 26.99
N VAL A 4 -12.50 -21.90 25.67
CA VAL A 4 -12.97 -20.83 24.79
C VAL A 4 -14.41 -20.46 25.13
N ILE A 5 -15.26 -21.48 25.35
CA ILE A 5 -16.66 -21.29 25.74
C ILE A 5 -16.73 -20.57 27.10
N ALA A 6 -15.98 -21.04 28.10
CA ALA A 6 -15.91 -20.41 29.42
C ALA A 6 -15.45 -18.94 29.36
N SER A 7 -14.44 -18.64 28.54
CA SER A 7 -13.97 -17.26 28.33
C SER A 7 -15.03 -16.36 27.68
N VAL A 8 -15.79 -16.87 26.71
CA VAL A 8 -16.89 -16.13 26.07
C VAL A 8 -18.01 -15.83 27.09
N TYR A 9 -18.40 -16.81 27.91
CA TYR A 9 -19.40 -16.61 28.96
C TYR A 9 -18.92 -15.63 30.04
N ALA A 10 -17.65 -15.70 30.46
CA ALA A 10 -17.09 -14.76 31.43
C ALA A 10 -17.06 -13.33 30.88
N ALA A 11 -16.72 -13.15 29.60
CA ALA A 11 -16.75 -11.84 28.94
C ALA A 11 -18.18 -11.27 28.84
N LEU A 12 -19.16 -12.12 28.49
CA LEU A 12 -20.59 -11.75 28.46
C LEU A 12 -21.11 -11.34 29.84
N PHE A 13 -20.72 -12.08 30.88
CA PHE A 13 -21.09 -11.77 32.26
C PHE A 13 -20.50 -10.43 32.71
N HIS A 14 -19.23 -10.19 32.40
CA HIS A 14 -18.57 -8.92 32.71
C HIS A 14 -19.18 -7.74 31.96
N LEU A 15 -19.62 -7.96 30.71
CA LEU A 15 -20.31 -6.94 29.90
C LEU A 15 -21.71 -6.62 30.47
N TYR A 16 -22.39 -7.60 31.04
CA TYR A 16 -23.72 -7.41 31.64
C TYR A 16 -23.65 -6.70 32.99
N TRP A 17 -22.61 -6.97 33.80
CA TRP A 17 -22.43 -6.35 35.12
C TRP A 17 -21.92 -4.90 35.03
N MET A 18 -21.39 -4.47 33.89
CA MET A 18 -20.88 -3.12 33.72
C MET A 18 -21.99 -2.05 33.72
N PRO A 19 -21.72 -0.85 34.28
CA PRO A 19 -22.66 0.26 34.23
C PRO A 19 -23.05 0.61 32.78
N VAL A 20 -24.30 1.06 32.59
CA VAL A 20 -24.89 1.33 31.28
C VAL A 20 -24.01 2.23 30.40
N PHE A 21 -23.35 3.23 30.99
CA PHE A 21 -22.42 4.12 30.30
C PHE A 21 -21.25 3.37 29.63
N TRP A 22 -20.63 2.43 30.36
CA TRP A 22 -19.50 1.65 29.85
C TRP A 22 -19.92 0.72 28.71
N ARG A 23 -21.12 0.11 28.82
CA ARG A 23 -21.69 -0.71 27.74
C ARG A 23 -21.92 0.11 26.48
N ALA A 24 -22.50 1.30 26.61
CA ALA A 24 -22.73 2.21 25.49
C ALA A 24 -21.40 2.62 24.82
N LEU A 25 -20.37 2.98 25.60
CA LEU A 25 -19.05 3.33 25.09
C LEU A 25 -18.42 2.18 24.28
N PHE A 26 -18.51 0.94 24.78
CA PHE A 26 -18.02 -0.24 24.08
C PHE A 26 -18.73 -0.47 22.74
N TYR A 27 -20.06 -0.36 22.70
CA TYR A 27 -20.81 -0.52 21.44
C TYR A 27 -20.48 0.57 20.42
N ILE A 28 -20.32 1.82 20.87
CA ILE A 28 -19.93 2.94 20.00
C ILE A 28 -18.54 2.69 19.41
N LEU A 29 -17.57 2.31 20.24
CA LEU A 29 -16.21 1.98 19.79
C LEU A 29 -16.20 0.79 18.82
N ALA A 30 -16.90 -0.30 19.16
CA ALA A 30 -17.00 -1.48 18.32
C ALA A 30 -17.65 -1.16 16.96
N GLY A 31 -18.70 -0.36 16.96
CA GLY A 31 -19.34 0.13 15.74
C GLY A 31 -18.40 0.99 14.89
N LEU A 32 -17.66 1.91 15.52
CA LEU A 32 -16.70 2.78 14.84
C LEU A 32 -15.54 1.96 14.23
N PHE A 33 -15.01 0.99 14.97
CA PHE A 33 -14.02 0.04 14.46
C PHE A 33 -14.59 -0.80 13.31
N GLY A 34 -15.82 -1.28 13.42
CA GLY A 34 -16.51 -2.02 12.36
C GLY A 34 -16.64 -1.21 11.08
N VAL A 35 -17.10 0.05 11.17
CA VAL A 35 -17.23 0.96 10.03
C VAL A 35 -15.87 1.27 9.41
N LEU A 36 -14.84 1.55 10.21
CA LEU A 36 -13.48 1.78 9.71
C LEU A 36 -12.91 0.54 9.01
N PHE A 37 -13.18 -0.65 9.54
CA PHE A 37 -12.75 -1.91 8.94
C PHE A 37 -13.47 -2.17 7.61
N LEU A 38 -14.80 -2.01 7.58
CA LEU A 38 -15.62 -2.13 6.37
C LEU A 38 -15.19 -1.13 5.31
N PHE A 39 -14.94 0.13 5.70
CA PHE A 39 -14.41 1.14 4.80
C PHE A 39 -13.04 0.74 4.23
N ARG A 40 -12.16 0.13 5.04
CA ARG A 40 -10.88 -0.39 4.58
C ARG A 40 -11.04 -1.54 3.57
N VAL A 41 -11.91 -2.51 3.88
CA VAL A 41 -12.16 -3.68 3.03
C VAL A 41 -12.78 -3.26 1.70
N VAL A 42 -13.79 -2.39 1.72
CA VAL A 42 -14.42 -1.86 0.49
C VAL A 42 -13.44 -1.00 -0.31
N ARG A 43 -12.50 -0.32 0.37
CA ARG A 43 -11.44 0.46 -0.29
C ARG A 43 -10.34 -0.39 -0.91
N GLN A 44 -10.29 -1.68 -0.61
CA GLN A 44 -9.32 -2.62 -1.16
C GLN A 44 -9.66 -3.09 -2.59
N SER A 45 -10.72 -2.53 -3.20
CA SER A 45 -11.20 -2.94 -4.53
C SER A 45 -10.14 -2.82 -5.63
N SER A 46 -10.13 -3.86 -6.46
CA SER A 46 -9.38 -4.16 -7.69
C SER A 46 -8.44 -3.05 -8.17
N HIS A 47 -7.15 -3.22 -7.88
CA HIS A 47 -6.11 -2.39 -8.47
C HIS A 47 -5.71 -2.98 -9.81
N GLN A 48 -5.92 -2.23 -10.89
CA GLN A 48 -5.45 -2.61 -12.20
C GLN A 48 -4.11 -1.93 -12.46
N ILE A 49 -3.08 -2.73 -12.74
CA ILE A 49 -1.74 -2.23 -13.10
C ILE A 49 -1.73 -2.10 -14.63
N GLY A 50 -1.77 -0.87 -15.12
CA GLY A 50 -1.62 -0.55 -16.53
C GLY A 50 -0.14 -0.29 -16.87
N ILE A 51 0.30 -0.74 -18.04
CA ILE A 51 1.62 -0.44 -18.59
C ILE A 51 1.36 0.43 -19.82
N ASP A 52 1.95 1.62 -19.88
CA ASP A 52 1.85 2.55 -20.99
C ASP A 52 3.26 2.99 -21.43
N GLU A 53 3.40 3.59 -22.61
CA GLU A 53 4.69 3.99 -23.21
C GLU A 53 5.48 4.97 -22.33
N GLN A 54 4.79 5.71 -21.46
CA GLN A 54 5.37 6.69 -20.55
C GLN A 54 5.73 6.11 -19.16
N GLY A 55 5.37 4.85 -18.88
CA GLY A 55 5.70 4.14 -17.66
C GLY A 55 4.60 3.21 -17.14
N VAL A 56 4.79 2.70 -15.92
CA VAL A 56 3.80 1.85 -15.26
C VAL A 56 2.85 2.73 -14.45
N PHE A 57 1.56 2.58 -14.68
CA PHE A 57 0.51 3.33 -14.03
C PHE A 57 -0.36 2.40 -13.19
N LEU A 58 -0.59 2.81 -11.94
CA LEU A 58 -1.60 2.20 -11.09
C LEU A 58 -2.93 2.88 -11.40
N LEU A 59 -3.88 2.14 -11.97
CA LEU A 59 -5.25 2.59 -12.06
C LEU A 59 -5.95 2.26 -10.73
N GLU A 60 -6.16 3.29 -9.90
CA GLU A 60 -6.85 3.17 -8.63
C GLU A 60 -8.05 4.12 -8.62
N ARG A 61 -9.27 3.57 -8.59
CA ARG A 61 -10.53 4.35 -8.52
C ARG A 61 -10.64 5.46 -9.58
N GLY A 62 -10.33 5.13 -10.84
CA GLY A 62 -10.38 6.08 -11.96
C GLY A 62 -9.27 7.14 -11.96
N ARG A 63 -8.27 7.03 -11.08
CA ARG A 63 -7.07 7.88 -11.10
C ARG A 63 -5.86 7.06 -11.54
N CYS A 64 -5.19 7.53 -12.58
CA CYS A 64 -3.88 7.01 -12.98
C CYS A 64 -2.82 7.61 -12.06
N LYS A 65 -2.14 6.78 -11.28
CA LYS A 65 -0.96 7.19 -10.50
C LYS A 65 0.28 6.57 -11.12
N ARG A 66 1.26 7.38 -11.46
CA ARG A 66 2.54 6.89 -11.98
C ARG A 66 3.28 6.13 -10.87
N LEU A 67 3.87 4.99 -11.19
CA LEU A 67 4.68 4.20 -10.26
C LEU A 67 6.17 4.44 -10.54
N LEU A 68 6.92 4.74 -9.48
CA LEU A 68 8.38 4.83 -9.48
C LEU A 68 8.95 3.57 -8.84
N PHE A 69 9.65 2.74 -9.62
CA PHE A 69 10.29 1.55 -9.10
C PHE A 69 11.52 1.91 -8.27
N ILE A 70 11.57 1.35 -7.07
CA ILE A 70 12.70 1.51 -6.14
C ILE A 70 13.56 0.25 -6.17
N ARG A 71 12.92 -0.92 -6.28
CA ARG A 71 13.61 -2.21 -6.29
C ARG A 71 12.93 -3.17 -7.26
N SER A 72 13.75 -3.88 -8.03
CA SER A 72 13.30 -4.98 -8.89
C SER A 72 14.01 -6.28 -8.51
N ASN A 73 13.28 -7.24 -7.94
CA ASN A 73 13.74 -8.61 -7.73
C ASN A 73 13.02 -9.58 -8.68
N ASP A 74 13.46 -10.83 -8.72
CA ASP A 74 12.83 -11.87 -9.53
C ASP A 74 11.42 -12.25 -9.04
N VAL A 75 11.16 -12.08 -7.74
CA VAL A 75 9.89 -12.47 -7.10
C VAL A 75 9.01 -11.27 -6.73
N GLN A 76 9.63 -10.10 -6.49
CA GLN A 76 8.96 -8.92 -5.95
C GLN A 76 9.45 -7.65 -6.65
N LEU A 77 8.50 -6.79 -7.03
CA LEU A 77 8.75 -5.46 -7.52
C LEU A 77 8.24 -4.46 -6.47
N ILE A 78 9.11 -3.58 -5.99
CA ILE A 78 8.73 -2.53 -5.03
C ILE A 78 8.65 -1.22 -5.79
N ALA A 79 7.44 -0.67 -5.86
CA ALA A 79 7.16 0.60 -6.48
C ALA A 79 6.64 1.59 -5.44
N LYS A 80 7.05 2.85 -5.57
CA LYS A 80 6.49 3.97 -4.84
C LYS A 80 5.53 4.69 -5.77
N VAL A 81 4.37 5.05 -5.26
CA VAL A 81 3.43 5.89 -6.00
C VAL A 81 4.05 7.28 -6.15
N ASP A 82 4.17 7.76 -7.38
CA ASP A 82 4.69 9.10 -7.66
C ASP A 82 3.71 10.14 -7.13
N ARG A 83 4.27 11.19 -6.54
CA ARG A 83 3.59 12.14 -5.65
C ARG A 83 2.40 12.81 -6.35
N SER A 84 1.19 12.51 -5.91
CA SER A 84 0.06 13.42 -6.13
C SER A 84 0.03 14.44 -4.99
N GLN A 85 0.27 15.72 -5.30
CA GLN A 85 -0.11 17.01 -4.64
C GLN A 85 -0.43 17.17 -3.14
N PHE A 86 -0.66 16.12 -2.35
CA PHE A 86 -1.10 16.19 -0.96
C PHE A 86 0.07 16.11 0.01
N PHE A 87 0.09 17.01 0.99
CA PHE A 87 1.06 17.04 2.08
C PHE A 87 1.08 15.74 2.91
N SER A 88 -0.02 15.00 2.95
CA SER A 88 -0.10 13.69 3.62
C SER A 88 0.87 12.65 3.05
N ASP A 89 1.15 12.69 1.74
CA ASP A 89 2.06 11.76 1.07
C ASP A 89 3.54 12.02 1.42
N ARG A 90 3.85 13.17 2.06
CA ARG A 90 5.19 13.48 2.56
C ARG A 90 5.49 12.74 3.86
N PHE A 91 4.50 12.57 4.73
CA PHE A 91 4.65 11.87 6.00
C PHE A 91 4.40 10.36 5.88
N TRP A 92 3.55 9.95 4.93
CA TRP A 92 3.24 8.54 4.70
C TRP A 92 3.48 8.14 3.24
N PRO A 93 4.74 7.93 2.82
CA PRO A 93 5.03 7.42 1.49
C PRO A 93 4.34 6.05 1.30
N VAL A 94 3.40 5.98 0.36
CA VAL A 94 2.70 4.74 0.03
C VAL A 94 3.64 3.90 -0.85
N TYR A 95 4.30 2.94 -0.22
CA TYR A 95 5.05 1.89 -0.91
C TYR A 95 4.11 0.76 -1.30
N ARG A 96 4.30 0.23 -2.50
CA ARG A 96 3.51 -0.88 -3.03
C ARG A 96 4.44 -2.00 -3.47
N VAL A 97 4.13 -3.19 -3.00
CA VAL A 97 4.81 -4.42 -3.41
C VAL A 97 3.91 -5.11 -4.43
N ILE A 98 4.46 -5.36 -5.61
CA ILE A 98 3.83 -6.13 -6.68
C ILE A 98 4.53 -7.49 -6.70
N TYR A 99 3.76 -8.54 -6.43
CA TYR A 99 4.27 -9.91 -6.42
C TYR A 99 4.17 -10.52 -7.81
N ARG A 100 5.10 -11.42 -8.14
CA ARG A 100 5.06 -12.17 -9.40
C ARG A 100 3.73 -12.89 -9.63
N ASP A 101 3.14 -13.44 -8.57
CA ASP A 101 1.91 -14.23 -8.68
C ASP A 101 0.64 -13.36 -8.75
N SER A 102 0.76 -12.04 -8.55
CA SER A 102 -0.36 -11.10 -8.62
C SER A 102 -0.69 -10.64 -10.05
N VAL A 103 0.16 -10.99 -11.02
CA VAL A 103 0.05 -10.57 -12.43
C VAL A 103 0.46 -11.72 -13.34
N THR A 104 0.03 -11.68 -14.60
CA THR A 104 0.40 -12.72 -15.57
C THR A 104 1.92 -12.75 -15.77
N LYS A 105 2.52 -13.93 -15.95
CA LYS A 105 3.98 -14.13 -16.10
C LYS A 105 4.61 -13.22 -17.19
N VAL A 106 3.88 -13.00 -18.28
CA VAL A 106 4.29 -12.09 -19.38
C VAL A 106 4.31 -10.63 -18.92
N GLN A 107 3.22 -10.17 -18.29
CA GLN A 107 3.13 -8.82 -17.73
C GLN A 107 4.21 -8.58 -16.68
N TYR A 108 4.48 -9.55 -15.81
CA TYR A 108 5.52 -9.45 -14.80
C TYR A 108 6.92 -9.28 -15.41
N ARG A 109 7.23 -10.02 -16.48
CA ARG A 109 8.51 -9.86 -17.20
C ARG A 109 8.67 -8.45 -17.78
N ILE A 110 7.61 -7.92 -18.38
CA ILE A 110 7.58 -6.56 -18.93
C ILE A 110 7.77 -5.52 -17.82
N LEU A 111 7.00 -5.65 -16.73
CA LEU A 111 7.13 -4.81 -15.53
C LEU A 111 8.56 -4.81 -14.99
N ARG A 112 9.21 -5.98 -14.95
CA ARG A 112 10.59 -6.12 -14.48
C ARG A 112 11.60 -5.45 -15.42
N SER A 113 11.47 -5.61 -16.73
CA SER A 113 12.40 -4.95 -17.68
C SER A 113 12.27 -3.44 -17.60
N PHE A 114 11.05 -2.92 -17.52
CA PHE A 114 10.81 -1.49 -17.32
C PHE A 114 11.38 -0.98 -15.99
N ALA A 115 11.16 -1.69 -14.89
CA ALA A 115 11.70 -1.33 -13.59
C ALA A 115 13.25 -1.27 -13.62
N ALA A 116 13.90 -2.23 -14.29
CA ALA A 116 15.35 -2.25 -14.45
C ALA A 116 15.86 -1.05 -15.26
N GLN A 117 15.21 -0.73 -16.39
CA GLN A 117 15.54 0.44 -17.22
C GLN A 117 15.39 1.74 -16.45
N GLN A 118 14.29 1.92 -15.70
CA GLN A 118 14.05 3.11 -14.90
C GLN A 118 15.10 3.29 -13.79
N ILE A 119 15.50 2.21 -13.12
CA ILE A 119 16.56 2.24 -12.09
C ILE A 119 17.91 2.62 -12.71
N LEU A 120 18.25 2.07 -13.88
CA LEU A 120 19.49 2.40 -14.58
C LEU A 120 19.54 3.87 -14.99
N LEU A 121 18.48 4.38 -15.62
CA LEU A 121 18.38 5.79 -16.03
C LEU A 121 18.52 6.74 -14.84
N ARG A 122 17.86 6.42 -13.73
CA ARG A 122 17.95 7.23 -12.51
C ARG A 122 19.37 7.24 -11.92
N ARG A 123 20.08 6.11 -11.99
CA ARG A 123 21.48 6.03 -11.55
C ARG A 123 22.40 6.83 -12.45
N SER A 124 22.21 6.78 -13.78
CA SER A 124 23.01 7.58 -14.71
C SER A 124 22.78 9.08 -14.54
N GLU A 125 21.53 9.52 -14.33
CA GLU A 125 21.22 10.92 -14.01
C GLU A 125 21.84 11.37 -12.68
N ALA A 126 21.75 10.54 -11.64
CA ALA A 126 22.35 10.83 -10.35
C ALA A 126 23.88 10.91 -10.44
N PHE A 127 24.50 10.07 -11.27
CA PHE A 127 25.93 10.11 -11.55
C PHE A 127 26.32 11.37 -12.32
N LYS A 128 25.60 11.71 -13.39
CA LYS A 128 25.79 12.93 -14.18
C LYS A 128 25.73 14.18 -13.29
N LYS A 129 24.68 14.29 -12.46
CA LYS A 129 24.51 15.40 -11.52
C LYS A 129 25.66 15.53 -10.50
N ARG A 130 26.28 14.42 -10.11
CA ARG A 130 27.47 14.43 -9.24
C ARG A 130 28.71 14.88 -9.98
N MET A 131 28.87 14.49 -11.24
CA MET A 131 29.98 14.96 -12.10
C MET A 131 29.87 16.46 -12.37
N ASP A 132 28.70 16.95 -12.77
CA ASP A 132 28.47 18.38 -13.03
C ASP A 132 28.79 19.23 -11.79
N ARG A 133 28.44 18.76 -10.59
CA ARG A 133 28.79 19.43 -9.33
C ARG A 133 30.27 19.46 -9.02
N ARG A 134 31.04 18.46 -9.45
CA ARG A 134 32.50 18.40 -9.24
C ARG A 134 33.26 19.27 -10.24
N GLN A 135 32.68 19.57 -11.41
CA GLN A 135 33.26 20.49 -12.39
C GLN A 135 32.96 21.96 -12.08
N ALA A 136 31.99 22.23 -11.21
CA ALA A 136 31.59 23.58 -10.78
C ALA A 136 32.28 24.07 -9.49
N THR A 137 33.16 23.25 -8.91
CA THR A 137 34.03 23.56 -7.75
C THR A 137 35.47 23.51 -8.20
#